data_AF-A0A929KS33-F1
#
_entry.id   AF-A0A929KS33-F1
#
_cell.length_a   1.000
_cell.length_b   1.000
_cell.length_c   1.000
_cell.angle_alpha   90.00
_cell.angle_beta   90.00
_cell.angle_gamma   90.00
#
_symmetry.space_group_name_H-M   'P 1'
#
loop_
_entity.id
_entity.type
_entity.pdbx_description
1 polymer ?
#
loop_
_entity_poly.entity_id
_entity_poly.type
_entity_poly.pdbx_seq_one_letter_code
_entity_poly.pdbx_strand_id
1 'polypeptide(L)'
;MSYVRNTKVVDDQIMRLLIAAEFLGVSGKEVDSFKEYLEYNETEIAFDFVVNRLYNNNIEISPDVYRLICNISGLLALSNSEYDFIRELIRDDNKIPEPVKLGITKLIGSLDQPRPTDMDL
;
A
#
# COMPACT_ATOMS: atom_id res chain seq x y z
N MET A 1 -8.62 9.30 -33.22
CA MET A 1 -9.17 8.05 -32.65
C MET A 1 -9.64 8.38 -31.25
N SER A 2 -10.95 8.47 -31.03
CA SER A 2 -11.52 8.69 -29.70
C SER A 2 -11.53 7.36 -28.96
N TYR A 3 -10.76 7.23 -27.87
CA TYR A 3 -10.86 6.07 -26.99
C TYR A 3 -12.22 6.14 -26.29
N VAL A 4 -13.10 5.19 -26.58
CA VAL A 4 -14.32 5.00 -25.79
C VAL A 4 -13.88 4.49 -24.43
N ARG A 5 -13.88 5.38 -23.43
CA ARG A 5 -13.58 5.07 -22.02
C ARG A 5 -14.62 4.06 -21.54
N ASN A 6 -14.21 2.84 -21.22
CA ASN A 6 -15.09 1.89 -20.53
C ASN A 6 -15.04 2.20 -19.03
N THR A 7 -15.83 3.19 -18.60
CA THR A 7 -15.87 3.72 -17.23
C THR A 7 -16.00 2.60 -16.19
N LYS A 8 -16.84 1.60 -16.46
CA LYS A 8 -17.03 0.44 -15.59
C LYS A 8 -15.74 -0.33 -15.29
N VAL A 9 -14.87 -0.49 -16.28
CA VAL A 9 -13.58 -1.20 -16.09
C VAL A 9 -12.64 -0.38 -15.21
N VAL A 10 -12.66 0.95 -15.33
CA VAL A 10 -11.82 1.83 -14.50
C VAL A 10 -12.34 1.84 -13.06
N ASP A 11 -13.64 1.97 -12.87
CA ASP A 11 -14.27 1.97 -11.55
C ASP A 11 -14.01 0.64 -10.83
N ASP A 12 -14.07 -0.51 -11.53
CA ASP A 12 -13.72 -1.82 -10.97
C ASP A 12 -12.26 -1.88 -10.50
N GLN A 13 -11.32 -1.24 -11.22
CA GLN A 13 -9.91 -1.20 -10.83
C GLN A 13 -9.68 -0.28 -9.63
N ILE A 14 -10.36 0.86 -9.56
CA ILE A 14 -10.30 1.75 -8.41
C ILE A 14 -10.91 1.09 -7.18
N MET A 15 -12.01 0.35 -7.33
CA MET A 15 -12.58 -0.44 -6.23
C MET A 15 -11.58 -1.48 -5.69
N ARG A 16 -10.81 -2.14 -6.57
CA ARG A 16 -9.74 -3.04 -6.12
C ARG A 16 -8.62 -2.28 -5.39
N LEU A 17 -8.25 -1.10 -5.86
CA LEU A 17 -7.26 -0.26 -5.20
C LEU A 17 -7.75 0.21 -3.82
N LEU A 18 -9.03 0.57 -3.69
CA LEU A 18 -9.67 0.95 -2.44
C LEU A 18 -9.66 -0.18 -1.41
N ILE A 19 -10.02 -1.39 -1.84
CA ILE A 19 -9.96 -2.59 -0.99
C ILE A 19 -8.51 -2.84 -0.56
N ALA A 20 -7.54 -2.75 -1.48
CA ALA A 20 -6.13 -2.90 -1.13
C ALA A 20 -5.67 -1.84 -0.12
N ALA A 21 -6.06 -0.58 -0.32
CA ALA A 21 -5.72 0.53 0.57
C ALA A 21 -6.31 0.33 1.98
N GLU A 22 -7.54 -0.18 2.09
CA GLU A 22 -8.16 -0.56 3.36
C GLU A 22 -7.34 -1.62 4.09
N PHE A 23 -6.95 -2.70 3.40
CA PHE A 23 -6.10 -3.76 3.96
C PHE A 23 -4.72 -3.25 4.40
N LEU A 24 -4.19 -2.22 3.75
CA LEU A 24 -2.91 -1.60 4.06
C LEU A 24 -2.98 -0.58 5.21
N GLY A 25 -4.18 -0.25 5.70
CA GLY A 25 -4.37 0.60 6.88
C GLY A 25 -5.02 1.96 6.60
N VAL A 26 -5.57 2.19 5.42
CA VAL A 26 -6.51 3.32 5.22
C VAL A 26 -7.81 3.00 5.98
N SER A 27 -8.36 4.01 6.67
CA SER A 27 -9.57 3.81 7.46
C SER A 27 -10.76 3.44 6.57
N GLY A 28 -11.55 2.44 6.98
CA GLY A 28 -12.77 2.03 6.27
C GLY A 28 -13.75 3.20 6.04
N LYS A 29 -13.82 4.16 6.98
CA LYS A 29 -14.62 5.39 6.80
C LYS A 29 -14.14 6.25 5.63
N GLU A 30 -12.83 6.35 5.43
CA GLU A 30 -12.24 7.11 4.31
C GLU A 30 -12.49 6.38 2.99
N VAL A 31 -12.35 5.05 3.00
CA VAL A 31 -12.65 4.19 1.85
C VAL A 31 -14.11 4.33 1.43
N ASP A 32 -15.05 4.40 2.38
CA ASP A 32 -16.46 4.61 2.06
C ASP A 32 -16.72 5.98 1.42
N SER A 33 -16.09 7.06 1.92
CA SER A 33 -16.12 8.37 1.24
C SER A 33 -15.56 8.31 -0.18
N PHE A 34 -14.57 7.46 -0.44
CA PHE A 34 -14.02 7.30 -1.78
C PHE A 34 -14.93 6.50 -2.71
N LYS A 35 -15.72 5.55 -2.18
CA LYS A 35 -16.76 4.85 -2.96
C LYS A 35 -17.86 5.81 -3.40
N GLU A 36 -18.23 6.77 -2.56
CA GLU A 36 -19.23 7.81 -2.92
C GLU A 36 -18.77 8.59 -4.17
N TYR A 37 -17.49 8.93 -4.29
CA TYR A 37 -16.97 9.59 -5.51
C TYR A 37 -17.18 8.76 -6.78
N LEU A 38 -17.04 7.44 -6.71
CA LEU A 38 -17.32 6.55 -7.85
C LEU A 38 -18.81 6.56 -8.22
N GLU A 39 -19.71 6.61 -7.23
CA GLU A 39 -21.16 6.70 -7.47
C GLU A 39 -21.56 8.00 -8.19
N TYR A 40 -20.80 9.07 -7.97
CA TYR A 40 -21.00 10.36 -8.63
C TYR A 40 -20.21 10.53 -9.95
N ASN A 41 -19.59 9.46 -10.47
CA ASN A 41 -18.71 9.47 -11.65
C ASN A 41 -17.47 10.38 -11.49
N GLU A 42 -17.05 10.64 -10.25
CA GLU A 42 -15.83 11.39 -9.92
C GLU A 42 -14.62 10.44 -9.83
N THR A 43 -14.44 9.61 -10.86
CA THR A 43 -13.45 8.53 -10.93
C THR A 43 -12.01 9.02 -10.73
N GLU A 44 -11.64 10.14 -11.36
CA GLU A 44 -10.30 10.74 -11.23
C GLU A 44 -10.04 11.24 -9.81
N ILE A 45 -11.07 11.83 -9.18
CA ILE A 45 -11.02 12.30 -7.79
C ILE A 45 -10.84 11.11 -6.85
N ALA A 46 -11.63 10.05 -7.01
CA ALA A 46 -11.50 8.83 -6.21
C ALA A 46 -10.08 8.26 -6.27
N PHE A 47 -9.50 8.19 -7.48
CA PHE A 47 -8.13 7.73 -7.68
C PHE A 47 -7.09 8.61 -6.98
N ASP A 48 -7.13 9.92 -7.21
CA ASP A 48 -6.21 10.89 -6.60
C ASP A 48 -6.25 10.84 -5.08
N PHE A 49 -7.44 10.77 -4.51
CA PHE A 49 -7.61 10.73 -3.07
C PHE A 49 -6.96 9.49 -2.44
N VAL A 50 -7.12 8.31 -3.05
CA VAL A 50 -6.51 7.08 -2.54
C VAL A 50 -5.00 7.14 -2.62
N VAL A 51 -4.46 7.58 -3.76
CA VAL A 51 -3.01 7.67 -3.97
C VAL A 51 -2.38 8.67 -2.99
N ASN A 52 -2.99 9.84 -2.83
CA ASN A 52 -2.55 10.83 -1.85
C ASN A 52 -2.66 10.32 -0.42
N ARG A 53 -3.70 9.54 -0.09
CA ARG A 53 -3.88 8.99 1.26
C ARG A 53 -2.79 7.98 1.61
N LEU A 54 -2.44 7.10 0.68
CA LEU A 54 -1.33 6.15 0.84
C LEU A 54 -0.02 6.88 1.14
N TYR A 55 0.29 7.91 0.36
CA TYR A 55 1.52 8.70 0.53
C TYR A 55 1.56 9.55 1.78
N ASN A 56 0.51 10.33 2.05
CA ASN A 56 0.46 11.23 3.21
C ASN A 56 0.54 10.48 4.54
N ASN A 57 0.05 9.24 4.59
CA ASN A 57 0.12 8.39 5.76
C ASN A 57 1.36 7.49 5.78
N ASN A 58 2.26 7.63 4.79
CA ASN A 58 3.45 6.80 4.59
C ASN A 58 3.13 5.29 4.67
N ILE A 59 2.02 4.90 4.01
CA ILE A 59 1.55 3.52 3.96
C ILE A 59 2.39 2.78 2.93
N GLU A 60 3.15 1.80 3.39
CA GLU A 60 3.96 0.96 2.53
C GLU A 60 3.08 0.12 1.60
N ILE A 61 3.49 0.02 0.34
CA ILE A 61 2.77 -0.73 -0.69
C ILE A 61 3.64 -1.83 -1.28
N SER A 62 3.01 -2.88 -1.79
CA SER A 62 3.72 -3.89 -2.58
C SER A 62 3.93 -3.42 -4.02
N PRO A 63 4.87 -4.03 -4.76
CA PRO A 63 5.02 -3.78 -6.19
C PRO A 63 3.74 -4.04 -7.00
N ASP A 64 2.85 -4.94 -6.55
CA ASP A 64 1.56 -5.20 -7.20
C ASP A 64 0.60 -4.03 -7.08
N VAL A 65 0.52 -3.42 -5.89
CA VAL A 65 -0.30 -2.21 -5.67
C VAL A 65 0.24 -1.05 -6.49
N TYR A 66 1.57 -0.91 -6.59
CA TYR A 66 2.17 0.09 -7.47
C TYR A 66 1.79 -0.13 -8.94
N ARG A 67 1.88 -1.37 -9.45
CA ARG A 67 1.45 -1.70 -10.82
C ARG A 67 -0.03 -1.38 -11.05
N LEU A 68 -0.89 -1.63 -10.06
CA LEU A 68 -2.30 -1.29 -10.12
C LEU A 68 -2.51 0.23 -10.29
N ILE A 69 -1.79 1.04 -9.51
CA ILE A 69 -1.84 2.51 -9.60
C ILE A 69 -1.43 2.98 -11.01
N CYS A 70 -0.32 2.49 -11.55
CA CYS A 70 0.14 2.85 -12.90
C CYS A 70 -0.84 2.42 -14.01
N ASN A 71 -1.52 1.29 -13.82
CA ASN A 71 -2.53 0.84 -14.78
C ASN A 71 -3.75 1.78 -14.77
N ILE A 72 -4.21 2.18 -13.58
CA ILE A 72 -5.36 3.09 -13.43
C ILE A 72 -5.03 4.47 -14.01
N SER A 73 -3.86 5.05 -13.69
CA SER A 73 -3.44 6.34 -14.26
C SER A 73 -3.39 6.29 -15.79
N GLY A 74 -2.88 5.19 -16.37
CA GLY A 74 -2.90 4.97 -17.81
C GLY A 74 -4.31 4.89 -18.41
N LEU A 75 -5.25 4.23 -17.73
CA LEU A 75 -6.66 4.16 -18.15
C LEU A 75 -7.36 5.53 -18.03
N LEU A 76 -6.95 6.34 -17.07
CA LEU A 76 -7.44 7.71 -16.89
C LEU A 76 -6.73 8.71 -17.83
N ALA A 77 -5.73 8.30 -18.60
CA ALA A 77 -4.90 9.17 -19.42
C ALA A 77 -4.21 10.29 -18.61
N LEU A 78 -3.91 10.01 -17.34
CA LEU A 78 -3.15 10.88 -16.44
C LEU A 78 -1.66 10.63 -16.65
N SER A 79 -0.81 11.62 -16.33
CA SER A 79 0.62 11.43 -16.52
C SER A 79 1.16 10.55 -15.40
N ASN A 80 1.80 9.43 -15.74
CA ASN A 80 2.43 8.57 -14.73
C ASN A 80 3.46 9.32 -13.86
N SER A 81 4.08 10.38 -14.41
CA SER A 81 5.01 11.23 -13.68
C SER A 81 4.38 11.95 -12.49
N GLU A 82 3.06 12.20 -12.53
CA GLU A 82 2.33 12.83 -11.43
C GLU A 82 2.28 11.92 -10.21
N TYR A 83 2.46 10.61 -10.38
CA TYR A 83 2.38 9.59 -9.32
C TYR A 83 3.71 8.87 -9.06
N ASP A 84 4.82 9.33 -9.64
CA ASP A 84 6.12 8.69 -9.43
C ASP A 84 6.58 8.75 -7.96
N PHE A 85 6.09 9.71 -7.18
CA PHE A 85 6.34 9.82 -5.74
C PHE A 85 5.91 8.57 -4.96
N ILE A 86 4.89 7.84 -5.43
CA ILE A 86 4.42 6.62 -4.78
C ILE A 86 5.51 5.53 -4.72
N ARG A 87 6.49 5.57 -5.63
CA ARG A 87 7.58 4.59 -5.66
C ARG A 87 8.36 4.54 -4.34
N GLU A 88 8.39 5.66 -3.60
CA GLU A 88 9.04 5.76 -2.31
C GLU A 88 8.40 4.87 -1.23
N LEU A 89 7.13 4.50 -1.41
CA LEU A 89 6.37 3.64 -0.49
C LEU A 89 6.55 2.15 -0.79
N ILE A 90 7.19 1.78 -1.91
CA ILE A 90 7.33 0.37 -2.29
C ILE A 90 8.24 -0.31 -1.27
N ARG A 91 7.66 -1.21 -0.47
CA ARG A 91 8.45 -2.07 0.41
C ARG A 91 8.99 -3.24 -0.41
N ASP A 92 10.27 -3.52 -0.21
CA ASP A 92 10.89 -4.73 -0.74
C ASP A 92 10.40 -5.91 0.12
N ASP A 93 9.78 -6.91 -0.52
CA ASP A 93 9.24 -8.11 0.13
C ASP A 93 10.31 -8.87 0.93
N ASN A 94 11.59 -8.64 0.63
CA ASN A 94 12.73 -9.24 1.34
C ASN A 94 13.31 -8.38 2.46
N LYS A 95 12.72 -7.21 2.75
CA LYS A 95 13.23 -6.29 3.76
C LYS A 95 12.46 -6.44 5.07
N ILE A 96 13.03 -7.23 5.98
CA ILE A 96 12.55 -7.30 7.36
C ILE A 96 12.71 -5.91 8.00
N PRO A 97 11.66 -5.33 8.62
CA PRO A 97 11.76 -4.04 9.30
C PRO A 97 12.83 -4.07 10.40
N GLU A 98 13.64 -3.02 10.51
CA GLU A 98 14.71 -2.94 11.52
C GLU A 98 14.23 -3.16 12.97
N PRO A 99 13.07 -2.64 13.41
CA PRO A 99 12.55 -2.96 14.75
C PRO A 99 12.33 -4.46 14.97
N VAL A 100 11.90 -5.18 13.93
CA VAL A 100 11.67 -6.63 13.96
C VAL A 100 13.00 -7.38 13.99
N LYS A 101 13.98 -7.00 13.15
CA LYS A 101 15.34 -7.58 13.20
C LYS A 101 15.99 -7.41 14.56
N LEU A 102 15.88 -6.22 15.15
CA LEU A 102 16.44 -5.93 16.47
C LEU A 102 15.78 -6.78 17.56
N GLY A 103 14.46 -6.95 17.51
CA GLY A 103 13.72 -7.82 18.43
C GLY A 103 14.18 -9.28 18.36
N ILE A 104 14.29 -9.82 17.14
CA ILE A 104 14.75 -11.20 16.92
C ILE A 104 16.18 -11.39 17.42
N THR A 105 17.07 -10.44 17.15
CA THR A 105 18.48 -10.49 17.60
C THR A 105 18.57 -10.55 19.12
N LYS A 106 17.77 -9.75 19.83
CA LYS A 106 17.73 -9.76 21.29
C LYS A 106 17.21 -11.10 21.83
N LEU A 107 16.18 -11.69 21.21
CA LEU A 107 15.63 -12.97 21.63
C LEU A 107 16.65 -14.10 21.47
N ILE A 108 17.33 -14.19 20.32
CA ILE A 108 18.37 -15.20 20.06
C ILE A 108 19.53 -15.04 21.06
N GLY A 109 20.01 -13.81 21.27
CA GLY A 109 21.07 -13.55 22.26
C GLY A 109 20.68 -13.89 23.70
N SER A 110 19.38 -13.95 24.01
CA SER A 110 18.88 -14.37 25.33
C SER A 110 18.80 -15.89 25.48
N LEU A 111 18.75 -16.64 24.36
CA LEU A 111 18.66 -18.10 24.34
C LEU A 111 20.03 -18.79 24.28
N ASP A 112 21.07 -18.07 23.85
CA ASP A 112 22.45 -18.57 23.75
C ASP A 112 23.29 -18.33 25.02
N GLN A 113 22.64 -17.93 26.13
CA GLN A 113 23.35 -17.81 27.40
C GLN A 113 23.68 -19.21 27.94
N PRO A 114 24.97 -19.51 28.24
CA PRO A 114 25.33 -20.76 28.86
C PRO A 114 24.55 -20.89 30.17
N ARG A 115 23.83 -22.00 30.34
CA ARG A 115 23.20 -22.31 31.63
C ARG A 115 24.29 -22.24 32.69
N PRO A 116 24.05 -21.58 33.84
CA PRO A 116 25.02 -21.60 34.92
C PRO A 116 25.26 -23.08 35.25
N THR A 117 26.47 -23.55 34.97
CA THR A 117 26.93 -24.88 35.37
C THR A 117 26.64 -25.00 36.85
N ASP A 118 25.79 -25.97 37.20
CA ASP A 118 25.52 -26.33 38.59
C ASP A 118 26.87 -26.42 39.30
N MET A 119 27.15 -25.44 40.17
CA MET A 119 28.33 -25.48 41.01
C MET A 119 28.11 -26.66 41.96
N ASP A 120 28.88 -27.72 41.70
CA ASP A 120 28.96 -28.92 42.52
C ASP A 120 29.07 -28.54 44.01
N LEU A 121 28.19 -29.17 44.80
CA LEU A 121 28.10 -29.11 46.26
C LEU A 121 29.38 -29.57 46.98
#